data_AF-A0ABD7UXX5-F1
#
_entry.id   AF-A0ABD7UXX5-F1
#
_cell.length_a   1.000
_cell.length_b   1.000
_cell.length_c   1.000
_cell.angle_alpha   90.00
_cell.angle_beta   90.00
_cell.angle_gamma   90.00
#
_symmetry.space_group_name_H-M   'P 1'
#
loop_
_entity.id
_entity.type
_entity.pdbx_description
1 polymer ?
#
loop_
_entity_poly.entity_id
_entity_poly.type
_entity_poly.pdbx_seq_one_letter_code
_entity_poly.pdbx_strand_id
1 'polypeptide(L)'
;MRAAIAAATLFVIVVGQWMSTAQAVAGDLGPDGTAGPSPRDAGNPYAQVVLTMIGPNPAHALEVLPASFEPSMGYTPLVEDGFPINPDGDCSSPVPLPDRFTPLCRTHDLGYDVLRAAARTGHPLDAWARLSLDRMLIDRMHRSCTDPACHAAAQAARIGLAWNTWRQFGGPPVAGETIPRLVSTTVERLFTDSSLTQENS
;
A
#
# COMPACT_ATOMS: atom_id res chain seq x y z
N MET A 1 -25.48 -30.44 -5.23
CA MET A 1 -24.07 -30.89 -5.34
C MET A 1 -23.34 -30.26 -6.53
N ARG A 2 -23.84 -30.37 -7.77
CA ARG A 2 -23.18 -29.78 -8.96
C ARG A 2 -22.98 -28.25 -8.93
N ALA A 3 -23.93 -27.50 -8.36
CA ALA A 3 -23.81 -26.03 -8.23
C ALA A 3 -22.76 -25.59 -7.18
N ALA A 4 -22.62 -26.34 -6.08
CA ALA A 4 -21.61 -26.06 -5.05
C ALA A 4 -20.19 -26.35 -5.54
N ILE A 5 -20.03 -27.39 -6.37
CA ILE A 5 -18.75 -27.71 -7.02
C ILE A 5 -18.39 -26.60 -8.03
N ALA A 6 -19.33 -26.13 -8.86
CA ALA A 6 -19.07 -25.04 -9.81
C ALA A 6 -18.68 -23.71 -9.13
N ALA A 7 -19.33 -23.36 -8.00
CA ALA A 7 -18.98 -22.16 -7.23
C ALA A 7 -17.59 -22.25 -6.57
N ALA A 8 -17.23 -23.43 -6.04
CA ALA A 8 -15.91 -23.67 -5.47
C ALA A 8 -14.81 -23.65 -6.55
N THR A 9 -15.06 -24.22 -7.73
CA THR A 9 -14.10 -24.19 -8.85
C THR A 9 -13.92 -22.79 -9.42
N LEU A 10 -14.99 -21.98 -9.50
CA LEU A 10 -14.89 -20.58 -9.91
C LEU A 10 -14.11 -19.76 -8.87
N PHE A 11 -14.36 -19.97 -7.57
CA PHE A 11 -13.61 -19.31 -6.50
C PHE A 11 -12.11 -19.67 -6.53
N VAL A 12 -11.77 -20.95 -6.75
CA VAL A 12 -10.37 -21.41 -6.85
C VAL A 12 -9.66 -20.89 -8.11
N ILE A 13 -10.34 -20.86 -9.27
CA ILE A 13 -9.76 -20.30 -10.51
C ILE A 13 -9.56 -18.80 -10.37
N VAL A 14 -10.55 -18.11 -9.81
CA VAL A 14 -10.47 -16.69 -9.50
C VAL A 14 -9.26 -16.50 -8.58
N VAL A 15 -9.24 -17.05 -7.36
CA VAL A 15 -8.12 -16.93 -6.38
C VAL A 15 -6.76 -17.32 -6.95
N GLY A 16 -6.69 -18.37 -7.78
CA GLY A 16 -5.46 -18.78 -8.46
C GLY A 16 -4.95 -17.76 -9.48
N GLN A 17 -5.84 -17.13 -10.23
CA GLN A 17 -5.49 -16.02 -11.15
C GLN A 17 -5.10 -14.75 -10.38
N TRP A 18 -5.67 -14.49 -9.19
CA TRP A 18 -5.25 -13.39 -8.31
C TRP A 18 -3.81 -13.56 -7.85
N MET A 19 -3.39 -14.77 -7.47
CA MET A 19 -2.01 -14.99 -7.01
C MET A 19 -0.99 -14.85 -8.15
N SER A 20 -1.29 -15.33 -9.36
CA SER A 20 -0.37 -15.20 -10.50
C SER A 20 -0.17 -13.75 -10.95
N THR A 21 -1.25 -12.97 -11.02
CA THR A 21 -1.18 -11.55 -11.38
C THR A 21 -0.52 -10.73 -10.27
N ALA A 22 -0.86 -10.99 -9.00
CA ALA A 22 -0.23 -10.33 -7.87
C ALA A 22 1.27 -10.62 -7.77
N GLN A 23 1.70 -11.87 -8.02
CA GLN A 23 3.13 -12.23 -8.05
C GLN A 23 3.88 -11.60 -9.24
N ALA A 24 3.26 -11.54 -10.42
CA ALA A 24 3.87 -10.90 -11.59
C ALA A 24 4.10 -9.40 -11.35
N VAL A 25 3.08 -8.69 -10.87
CA VAL A 25 3.18 -7.26 -10.51
C VAL A 25 4.20 -7.03 -9.39
N ALA A 26 4.21 -7.89 -8.39
CA ALA A 26 5.17 -7.81 -7.29
C ALA A 26 6.62 -8.11 -7.73
N GLY A 27 6.81 -8.77 -8.88
CA GLY A 27 8.11 -8.97 -9.51
C GLY A 27 8.62 -7.72 -10.22
N ASP A 28 7.75 -6.99 -10.91
CA ASP A 28 8.08 -5.74 -11.62
C ASP A 28 8.40 -4.57 -10.66
N LEU A 29 7.79 -4.56 -9.47
CA LEU A 29 8.08 -3.58 -8.41
C LEU A 29 9.31 -3.96 -7.55
N GLY A 30 10.33 -4.56 -8.16
CA GLY A 30 11.47 -5.19 -7.49
C GLY A 30 12.18 -4.35 -6.42
N PRO A 31 13.00 -4.98 -5.56
CA PRO A 31 13.62 -4.35 -4.39
C PRO A 31 14.63 -3.24 -4.71
N ASP A 32 14.86 -2.87 -5.96
CA ASP A 32 15.76 -1.77 -6.34
C ASP A 32 15.01 -0.53 -6.87
N GLY A 33 13.68 -0.61 -7.01
CA GLY A 33 12.84 0.50 -7.45
C GLY A 33 12.56 1.51 -6.35
N THR A 34 13.57 2.17 -5.77
CA THR A 34 13.32 3.45 -5.10
C THR A 34 13.02 4.48 -6.17
N ALA A 35 11.75 4.59 -6.55
CA ALA A 35 11.29 5.77 -7.26
C ALA A 35 11.47 6.94 -6.28
N GLY A 36 12.41 7.83 -6.58
CA GLY A 36 12.53 9.09 -5.85
C GLY A 36 11.32 10.00 -6.15
N PRO A 37 11.20 11.13 -5.45
CA PRO A 37 10.17 12.12 -5.73
C PRO A 37 10.15 12.49 -7.21
N SER A 38 8.97 12.52 -7.79
CA SER A 38 8.81 13.08 -9.13
C SER A 38 9.08 14.59 -9.10
N PRO A 39 9.54 15.21 -10.20
CA PRO A 39 9.60 16.67 -10.30
C PRO A 39 8.24 17.35 -10.09
N ARG A 40 7.12 16.65 -10.32
CA ARG A 40 5.76 17.19 -10.12
C ARG A 40 5.40 17.31 -8.65
N ASP A 41 6.03 16.51 -7.80
CA ASP A 41 5.84 16.56 -6.35
C ASP A 41 6.80 17.56 -5.67
N ALA A 42 7.66 18.23 -6.43
CA ALA A 42 8.53 19.27 -5.92
C ALA A 42 7.70 20.41 -5.31
N GLY A 43 7.89 20.66 -4.02
CA GLY A 43 7.15 21.68 -3.27
C GLY A 43 5.81 21.21 -2.69
N ASN A 44 5.40 19.97 -2.91
CA ASN A 44 4.23 19.41 -2.21
C ASN A 44 4.61 19.12 -0.74
N PRO A 45 3.95 19.74 0.26
CA PRO A 45 4.33 19.56 1.65
C PRO A 45 4.13 18.10 2.13
N TYR A 46 3.15 17.38 1.57
CA TYR A 46 2.94 15.97 1.89
C TYR A 46 4.03 15.06 1.32
N ALA A 47 4.71 15.47 0.24
CA ALA A 47 5.89 14.73 -0.26
C ALA A 47 7.02 14.77 0.77
N GLN A 48 7.22 15.89 1.46
CA GLN A 48 8.22 16.00 2.53
C GLN A 48 7.86 15.11 3.72
N VAL A 49 6.58 15.04 4.10
CA VAL A 49 6.14 14.11 5.15
C VAL A 49 6.53 12.67 4.80
N VAL A 50 6.22 12.22 3.58
CA VAL A 50 6.57 10.85 3.13
C VAL A 50 8.09 10.64 3.13
N LEU A 51 8.87 11.59 2.61
CA LEU A 51 10.34 11.53 2.61
C LEU A 51 10.92 11.44 4.02
N THR A 52 10.34 12.18 4.97
CA THR A 52 10.78 12.17 6.36
C THR A 52 10.42 10.85 7.04
N MET A 53 9.21 10.31 6.79
CA MET A 53 8.77 9.00 7.32
C MET A 53 9.68 7.85 6.90
N ILE A 54 10.11 7.82 5.63
CA ILE A 54 10.99 6.75 5.10
C ILE A 54 12.48 7.02 5.35
N GLY A 55 12.81 8.18 5.94
CA GLY A 55 14.16 8.65 6.19
C GLY A 55 14.77 8.14 7.50
N PRO A 56 15.93 8.68 7.89
CA PRO A 56 16.66 8.23 9.09
C PRO A 56 16.00 8.63 10.41
N ASN A 57 15.15 9.66 10.44
CA ASN A 57 14.48 10.14 11.65
C ASN A 57 12.95 10.24 11.47
N PRO A 58 12.23 9.11 11.34
CA PRO A 58 10.81 9.08 10.96
C PRO A 58 9.89 9.93 11.84
N ALA A 59 10.13 10.00 13.15
CA ALA A 59 9.33 10.78 14.09
C ALA A 59 9.21 12.27 13.71
N HIS A 60 10.22 12.84 13.03
CA HIS A 60 10.18 14.26 12.60
C HIS A 60 9.14 14.51 11.51
N ALA A 61 8.55 13.47 10.91
CA ALA A 61 7.48 13.64 9.92
C ALA A 61 6.27 14.37 10.50
N LEU A 62 6.01 14.26 11.81
CA LEU A 62 4.94 15.00 12.47
C LEU A 62 5.23 16.50 12.59
N GLU A 63 6.50 16.91 12.64
CA GLU A 63 6.90 18.32 12.70
C GLU A 63 6.67 19.04 11.36
N VAL A 64 6.74 18.30 10.26
CA VAL A 64 6.52 18.82 8.89
C VAL A 64 5.13 18.47 8.36
N LEU A 65 4.27 17.87 9.17
CA LEU A 65 2.91 17.51 8.80
C LEU A 65 2.06 18.77 8.61
N PRO A 66 1.37 18.95 7.48
CA PRO A 66 0.49 20.10 7.28
C PRO A 66 -0.57 20.19 8.37
N ALA A 67 -0.80 21.40 8.92
CA ALA A 67 -1.80 21.65 9.95
C ALA A 67 -3.24 21.28 9.53
N SER A 68 -3.50 21.17 8.22
CA SER A 68 -4.77 20.69 7.67
C SER A 68 -4.97 19.17 7.81
N PHE A 69 -3.95 18.41 8.19
CA PHE A 69 -4.02 16.95 8.27
C PHE A 69 -5.02 16.48 9.32
N GLU A 70 -4.86 16.89 10.58
CA GLU A 70 -5.73 16.42 11.67
C GLU A 70 -7.20 16.78 11.44
N PRO A 71 -7.57 18.02 11.06
CA PRO A 71 -8.95 18.34 10.71
C PRO A 71 -9.47 17.52 9.52
N SER A 72 -8.59 17.15 8.58
CA SER A 72 -8.97 16.38 7.39
C SER A 72 -9.09 14.88 7.65
N MET A 73 -8.36 14.33 8.63
CA MET A 73 -8.32 12.91 8.94
C MET A 73 -9.17 12.54 10.17
N GLY A 74 -9.44 13.50 11.06
CA GLY A 74 -10.25 13.31 12.25
C GLY A 74 -9.52 12.70 13.44
N TYR A 75 -8.18 12.65 13.42
CA TYR A 75 -7.36 12.15 14.52
C TYR A 75 -6.01 12.89 14.58
N THR A 76 -5.34 12.80 15.73
CA THR A 76 -3.97 13.30 15.95
C THR A 76 -2.98 12.14 15.89
N PRO A 77 -2.01 12.13 14.95
CA PRO A 77 -0.96 11.12 14.90
C PRO A 77 -0.11 11.12 16.17
N LEU A 78 0.44 9.95 16.53
CA LEU A 78 1.34 9.78 17.67
C LEU A 78 2.71 9.28 17.22
N VAL A 79 3.69 9.25 18.12
CA VAL A 79 4.97 8.56 17.91
C VAL A 79 5.01 7.31 18.78
N GLU A 80 5.27 6.16 18.17
CA GLU A 80 5.48 4.87 18.83
C GLU A 80 6.82 4.29 18.35
N ASP A 81 7.72 3.98 19.28
CA ASP A 81 9.06 3.43 19.00
C ASP A 81 9.87 4.21 17.94
N GLY A 82 9.75 5.55 17.97
CA GLY A 82 10.46 6.44 17.05
C GLY A 82 9.83 6.56 15.65
N PHE A 83 8.65 5.99 15.44
CA PHE A 83 7.90 6.10 14.20
C PHE A 83 6.56 6.81 14.40
N PRO A 84 6.14 7.66 13.46
CA PRO A 84 4.85 8.30 13.50
C PRO A 84 3.77 7.27 13.12
N ILE A 85 2.65 7.27 13.83
CA ILE A 85 1.58 6.27 13.67
C ILE A 85 0.18 6.90 13.58
N ASN A 86 -0.71 6.17 12.91
CA ASN A 86 -2.14 6.32 13.12
C ASN A 86 -2.51 5.47 14.36
N PRO A 87 -2.92 6.08 15.50
CA PRO A 87 -3.21 5.33 16.73
C PRO A 87 -4.42 4.40 16.60
N ASP A 88 -5.33 4.71 15.67
CA ASP A 88 -6.53 3.92 15.37
C ASP A 88 -6.29 2.90 14.24
N GLY A 89 -5.07 2.88 13.67
CA GLY A 89 -4.68 1.97 12.60
C GLY A 89 -4.51 0.52 13.06
N ASP A 90 -4.57 -0.39 12.09
CA ASP A 90 -4.40 -1.83 12.31
C ASP A 90 -3.92 -2.52 11.02
N CYS A 91 -3.41 -3.74 11.15
CA CYS A 91 -3.05 -4.56 10.00
C CYS A 91 -4.30 -5.01 9.23
N SER A 92 -4.75 -4.17 8.28
CA SER A 92 -5.82 -4.49 7.34
C SER A 92 -5.36 -5.54 6.34
N SER A 93 -5.45 -6.81 6.73
CA SER A 93 -5.08 -7.97 5.92
C SER A 93 -6.22 -8.99 5.85
N PRO A 94 -6.49 -9.59 4.67
CA PRO A 94 -7.49 -10.65 4.54
C PRO A 94 -7.07 -11.96 5.22
N VAL A 95 -5.79 -12.07 5.59
CA VAL A 95 -5.24 -13.19 6.35
C VAL A 95 -4.64 -12.68 7.67
N PRO A 96 -4.76 -13.44 8.77
CA PRO A 96 -4.12 -13.07 10.03
C PRO A 96 -2.63 -12.82 9.84
N LEU A 97 -2.14 -11.69 10.35
CA LEU A 97 -0.72 -11.35 10.39
C LEU A 97 -0.19 -11.48 11.82
N PRO A 98 1.11 -11.74 12.00
CA PRO A 98 1.71 -11.74 13.33
C PRO A 98 1.48 -10.42 14.08
N ASP A 99 1.03 -10.47 15.34
CA ASP A 99 0.73 -9.28 16.17
C ASP A 99 1.88 -8.26 16.23
N ARG A 100 3.12 -8.75 16.12
CA ARG A 100 4.32 -7.90 16.07
C ARG A 100 4.37 -6.95 14.86
N PHE A 101 3.52 -7.15 13.86
CA PHE A 101 3.39 -6.25 12.72
C PHE A 101 2.44 -5.08 13.00
N THR A 102 1.59 -5.13 14.03
CA THR A 102 0.58 -4.08 14.30
C THR A 102 1.19 -2.68 14.40
N PRO A 103 2.28 -2.43 15.17
CA PRO A 103 2.91 -1.10 15.19
C PRO A 103 3.45 -0.65 13.82
N LEU A 104 3.90 -1.60 13.00
CA LEU A 104 4.40 -1.34 11.65
C LEU A 104 3.25 -0.94 10.71
N CYS A 105 2.13 -1.66 10.78
CA CYS A 105 0.92 -1.37 10.03
C CYS A 105 0.36 0.01 10.40
N ARG A 106 0.36 0.39 11.68
CA ARG A 106 -0.06 1.74 12.11
C ARG A 106 0.81 2.86 11.53
N THR A 107 2.11 2.63 11.37
CA THR A 107 2.98 3.58 10.67
C THR A 107 2.60 3.68 9.18
N HIS A 108 2.32 2.53 8.55
CA HIS A 108 1.94 2.46 7.14
C HIS A 108 0.58 3.12 6.86
N ASP A 109 -0.41 2.90 7.74
CA ASP A 109 -1.73 3.53 7.68
C ASP A 109 -1.62 5.06 7.75
N LEU A 110 -0.77 5.61 8.63
CA LEU A 110 -0.50 7.05 8.65
C LEU A 110 0.05 7.53 7.31
N GLY A 111 1.01 6.79 6.74
CA GLY A 111 1.56 7.13 5.42
C GLY A 111 0.49 7.15 4.34
N TYR A 112 -0.42 6.17 4.37
CA TYR A 112 -1.58 6.12 3.47
C TYR A 112 -2.54 7.29 3.68
N ASP A 113 -2.76 7.70 4.93
CA ASP A 113 -3.55 8.88 5.25
C ASP A 113 -2.92 10.18 4.75
N VAL A 114 -1.58 10.27 4.77
CA VAL A 114 -0.82 11.38 4.15
C VAL A 114 -1.09 11.43 2.64
N LEU A 115 -1.09 10.28 1.94
CA LEU A 115 -1.43 10.24 0.51
C LEU A 115 -2.88 10.69 0.24
N ARG A 116 -3.82 10.24 1.08
CA ARG A 116 -5.23 10.64 0.97
C ARG A 116 -5.42 12.13 1.24
N ALA A 117 -4.72 12.68 2.24
CA ALA A 117 -4.76 14.10 2.56
C ALA A 117 -4.25 14.95 1.40
N ALA A 118 -3.10 14.57 0.81
CA ALA A 118 -2.54 15.21 -0.36
C ALA A 118 -3.55 15.26 -1.52
N ALA A 119 -4.19 14.13 -1.82
CA ALA A 119 -5.21 14.03 -2.87
C ALA A 119 -6.46 14.87 -2.59
N ARG A 120 -6.96 14.88 -1.34
CA ARG A 120 -8.12 15.73 -0.95
C ARG A 120 -7.82 17.22 -1.07
N THR A 121 -6.58 17.64 -0.90
CA THR A 121 -6.14 19.02 -1.11
C THR A 121 -5.87 19.38 -2.57
N GLY A 122 -6.13 18.48 -3.53
CA GLY A 122 -5.92 18.73 -4.96
C GLY A 122 -4.48 18.53 -5.42
N HIS A 123 -3.61 17.98 -4.57
CA HIS A 123 -2.19 17.75 -4.86
C HIS A 123 -1.82 16.27 -4.59
N PRO A 124 -2.42 15.31 -5.31
CA PRO A 124 -2.05 13.90 -5.15
C PRO A 124 -0.57 13.69 -5.48
N LEU A 125 0.10 12.86 -4.69
CA LEU A 125 1.48 12.47 -4.97
C LEU A 125 1.53 11.41 -6.07
N ASP A 126 2.60 11.43 -6.86
CA ASP A 126 2.86 10.36 -7.82
C ASP A 126 3.15 9.02 -7.13
N ALA A 127 3.10 7.92 -7.89
CA ALA A 127 3.15 6.54 -7.39
C ALA A 127 4.37 6.20 -6.51
N TRP A 128 5.47 6.94 -6.64
CA TRP A 128 6.68 6.76 -5.85
C TRP A 128 6.41 6.78 -4.34
N ALA A 129 5.49 7.64 -3.90
CA ALA A 129 5.22 7.86 -2.48
C ALA A 129 4.59 6.61 -1.85
N ARG A 130 3.58 6.05 -2.53
CA ARG A 130 2.93 4.80 -2.12
C ARG A 130 3.90 3.62 -2.14
N LEU A 131 4.68 3.48 -3.22
CA LEU A 131 5.67 2.42 -3.35
C LEU A 131 6.74 2.47 -2.25
N SER A 132 7.18 3.68 -1.89
CA SER A 132 8.18 3.89 -0.83
C SER A 132 7.63 3.52 0.55
N LEU A 133 6.37 3.87 0.84
CA LEU A 133 5.70 3.49 2.08
C LEU A 133 5.46 1.99 2.17
N ASP A 134 4.99 1.36 1.10
CA ASP A 134 4.81 -0.10 1.00
C ASP A 134 6.14 -0.82 1.25
N ARG A 135 7.23 -0.35 0.61
CA ARG A 135 8.57 -0.89 0.82
C ARG A 135 9.04 -0.75 2.26
N MET A 136 8.88 0.44 2.86
CA MET A 136 9.26 0.67 4.26
C MET A 136 8.56 -0.32 5.19
N LEU A 137 7.26 -0.57 4.99
CA LEU A 137 6.51 -1.56 5.77
C LEU A 137 7.12 -2.97 5.63
N ILE A 138 7.34 -3.42 4.40
CA ILE A 138 7.85 -4.78 4.14
C ILE A 138 9.27 -4.97 4.66
N ASP A 139 10.15 -3.98 4.48
CA ASP A 139 11.52 -4.02 5.00
C ASP A 139 11.53 -4.06 6.54
N ARG A 140 10.59 -3.37 7.20
CA ARG A 140 10.43 -3.43 8.66
C ARG A 140 9.85 -4.76 9.13
N MET A 141 8.85 -5.30 8.42
CA MET A 141 8.28 -6.62 8.74
C MET A 141 9.36 -7.69 8.69
N HIS A 142 10.14 -7.75 7.60
CA HIS A 142 11.25 -8.69 7.46
C HIS A 142 12.33 -8.54 8.52
N ARG A 143 12.74 -7.30 8.86
CA ARG A 143 13.70 -7.05 9.94
C ARG A 143 13.20 -7.49 11.31
N SER A 144 11.89 -7.45 11.51
CA SER A 144 11.30 -7.87 12.77
C SER A 144 11.28 -9.41 12.91
N CYS A 145 11.28 -10.16 11.81
CA CYS A 145 11.07 -11.60 11.80
C CYS A 145 12.22 -12.41 12.42
N THR A 146 11.84 -13.52 13.06
CA THR A 146 12.77 -14.45 13.74
C THR A 146 12.69 -15.88 13.20
N ASP A 147 11.72 -16.18 12.34
CA ASP A 147 11.46 -17.52 11.82
C ASP A 147 10.89 -17.47 10.38
N PRO A 148 10.92 -18.60 9.64
CA PRO A 148 10.45 -18.65 8.26
C PRO A 148 8.96 -18.33 8.07
N ALA A 149 8.10 -18.63 9.04
CA ALA A 149 6.67 -18.38 8.93
C ALA A 149 6.38 -16.86 8.99
N CYS A 150 7.10 -16.13 9.84
CA CYS A 150 7.05 -14.67 9.86
C CYS A 150 7.51 -14.08 8.51
N HIS A 151 8.62 -14.57 7.94
CA HIS A 151 9.07 -14.10 6.62
C HIS A 151 8.04 -14.41 5.52
N ALA A 152 7.38 -15.56 5.57
CA ALA A 152 6.31 -15.90 4.63
C ALA A 152 5.11 -14.94 4.76
N ALA A 153 4.71 -14.56 5.98
CA ALA A 153 3.66 -13.58 6.21
C ALA A 153 4.03 -12.19 5.66
N ALA A 154 5.27 -11.74 5.87
CA ALA A 154 5.78 -10.50 5.28
C ALA A 154 5.76 -10.54 3.74
N GLN A 155 6.12 -11.67 3.13
CA GLN A 155 6.04 -11.84 1.67
C GLN A 155 4.60 -11.83 1.15
N ALA A 156 3.66 -12.43 1.87
CA ALA A 156 2.25 -12.39 1.52
C ALA A 156 1.72 -10.94 1.57
N ALA A 157 2.08 -10.16 2.59
CA ALA A 157 1.75 -8.75 2.69
C ALA A 157 2.32 -7.96 1.49
N ARG A 158 3.58 -8.21 1.10
CA ARG A 158 4.21 -7.56 -0.06
C ARG A 158 3.43 -7.80 -1.35
N ILE A 159 3.02 -9.04 -1.59
CA ILE A 159 2.22 -9.42 -2.77
C ILE A 159 0.86 -8.71 -2.74
N GLY A 160 0.20 -8.68 -1.59
CA GLY A 160 -1.08 -8.00 -1.42
C GLY A 160 -0.99 -6.50 -1.69
N LEU A 161 0.02 -5.83 -1.13
CA LEU A 161 0.28 -4.41 -1.36
C LEU A 161 0.59 -4.11 -2.82
N ALA A 162 1.51 -4.86 -3.44
CA ALA A 162 1.89 -4.67 -4.85
C ALA A 162 0.68 -4.75 -5.78
N TRP A 163 -0.17 -5.76 -5.58
CA TRP A 163 -1.40 -5.91 -6.35
C TRP A 163 -2.39 -4.76 -6.08
N ASN A 164 -2.56 -4.38 -4.82
CA ASN A 164 -3.41 -3.26 -4.42
C ASN A 164 -2.96 -1.92 -5.03
N THR A 165 -1.64 -1.73 -5.15
CA THR A 165 -1.02 -0.54 -5.73
C THR A 165 -1.19 -0.52 -7.25
N TRP A 166 -0.94 -1.64 -7.92
CA TRP A 166 -1.12 -1.77 -9.37
C TRP A 166 -2.58 -1.57 -9.82
N ARG A 167 -3.55 -2.23 -9.18
CA ARG A 167 -4.96 -2.10 -9.56
C ARG A 167 -5.50 -0.68 -9.39
N GLN A 168 -4.86 0.13 -8.54
CA GLN A 168 -5.21 1.52 -8.26
C GLN A 168 -4.24 2.51 -8.94
N PHE A 169 -3.51 2.07 -9.98
CA PHE A 169 -2.61 2.92 -10.78
C PHE A 169 -1.55 3.67 -9.96
N GLY A 170 -1.14 3.11 -8.81
CA GLY A 170 -0.20 3.75 -7.90
C GLY A 170 -0.75 4.92 -7.08
N GLY A 171 -2.03 5.26 -7.24
CA GLY A 171 -2.67 6.38 -6.55
C GLY A 171 -2.91 6.13 -5.06
N PRO A 172 -3.48 7.10 -4.33
CA PRO A 172 -3.82 6.95 -2.92
C PRO A 172 -4.77 5.76 -2.69
N PRO A 173 -4.58 5.02 -1.58
CA PRO A 173 -5.37 3.82 -1.31
C PRO A 173 -6.80 4.16 -0.94
N VAL A 174 -7.76 3.56 -1.63
CA VAL A 174 -9.20 3.70 -1.32
C VAL A 174 -9.52 3.02 0.02
N ALA A 175 -10.21 3.72 0.92
CA ALA A 175 -10.65 3.19 2.20
C ALA A 175 -12.00 2.46 2.09
N GLY A 176 -12.18 1.38 2.87
CA GLY A 176 -13.48 0.69 3.00
C GLY A 176 -14.01 0.04 1.71
N GLU A 177 -13.11 -0.41 0.83
CA GLU A 177 -13.49 -0.89 -0.50
C GLU A 177 -14.26 -2.22 -0.44
N THR A 178 -15.33 -2.32 -1.21
CA THR A 178 -16.18 -3.53 -1.29
C THR A 178 -15.59 -4.55 -2.26
N ILE A 179 -15.90 -5.85 -2.07
CA ILE A 179 -15.46 -6.92 -2.97
C ILE A 179 -15.78 -6.64 -4.45
N PRO A 180 -17.00 -6.17 -4.83
CA PRO A 180 -17.28 -5.82 -6.23
C PRO A 180 -16.34 -4.74 -6.78
N ARG A 181 -15.94 -3.76 -5.95
CA ARG A 181 -15.05 -2.68 -6.38
C ARG A 181 -13.60 -3.17 -6.55
N LEU A 182 -13.15 -4.08 -5.68
CA LEU A 182 -11.86 -4.78 -5.86
C LEU A 182 -11.81 -5.51 -7.21
N VAL A 183 -12.87 -6.24 -7.55
CA VAL A 183 -12.97 -6.97 -8.82
C VAL A 183 -12.98 -5.99 -10.01
N SER A 184 -13.80 -4.94 -9.95
CA SER A 184 -13.93 -4.00 -11.08
C SER A 184 -12.62 -3.28 -11.39
N THR A 185 -11.91 -2.80 -10.36
CA THR A 185 -10.64 -2.05 -10.53
C THR A 185 -9.52 -2.94 -11.07
N THR A 186 -9.53 -4.23 -10.71
CA THR A 186 -8.60 -5.22 -11.25
C THR A 186 -8.82 -5.47 -12.73
N VAL A 187 -10.09 -5.66 -13.12
CA VAL A 187 -10.47 -5.90 -14.52
C VAL A 187 -10.15 -4.68 -15.38
N GLU A 188 -10.47 -3.48 -14.90
CA GLU A 188 -10.14 -2.21 -15.55
C GLU A 188 -8.63 -2.11 -15.84
N ARG A 189 -7.80 -2.39 -14.83
CA ARG A 189 -6.35 -2.34 -14.96
C ARG A 189 -5.80 -3.33 -15.99
N LEU A 190 -6.30 -4.56 -16.02
CA LEU A 190 -5.91 -5.56 -17.01
C LEU A 190 -6.21 -5.10 -18.45
N PHE A 191 -7.37 -4.47 -18.66
CA PHE A 191 -7.74 -3.95 -19.97
C PHE A 191 -6.84 -2.79 -20.41
N THR A 192 -6.50 -1.86 -19.51
CA THR A 192 -5.56 -0.77 -19.81
C THR A 192 -4.18 -1.29 -20.19
N ASP A 193 -3.64 -2.26 -19.44
CA ASP A 193 -2.30 -2.81 -19.76
C ASP A 193 -2.30 -3.56 -21.11
N SER A 194 -3.41 -4.23 -21.44
CA SER A 194 -3.59 -4.91 -22.72
C SER A 194 -3.71 -3.95 -23.92
N SER A 195 -4.33 -2.78 -23.74
CA SER A 195 -4.41 -1.76 -24.80
C SER A 195 -3.04 -1.14 -25.06
N LEU A 196 -2.30 -0.79 -24.00
CA LEU A 196 -0.94 -0.22 -24.12
C LEU A 196 0.05 -1.18 -24.82
N THR A 197 -0.12 -2.49 -24.63
CA THR A 197 0.73 -3.50 -25.29
C THR A 197 0.42 -3.60 -26.78
N GLN A 198 -0.86 -3.46 -27.17
CA GLN A 198 -1.28 -3.47 -28.58
C GLN A 198 -0.87 -2.20 -29.34
N GLU A 199 -0.92 -1.03 -28.70
CA GLU A 199 -0.52 0.24 -29.33
C GLU A 199 0.99 0.34 -29.59
N ASN A 200 1.79 -0.41 -28.83
CA ASN A 200 3.26 -0.44 -28.94
C ASN A 200 3.80 -1.62 -29.78
N SER A 201 2.94 -2.41 -30.44
CA SER A 201 3.30 -3.53 -31.33
C SER A 201 3.09 -3.18 -32.80
#